data_AF-A0A8C7BAE5-F1
#
_entry.id   AF-A0A8C7BAE5-F1
#
_cell.length_a   1.000
_cell.length_b   1.000
_cell.length_c   1.000
_cell.angle_alpha   90.00
_cell.angle_beta   90.00
_cell.angle_gamma   90.00
#
_symmetry.space_group_name_H-M   'P 1'
#
loop_
_entity.id
_entity.type
_entity.pdbx_description
1 polymer ?
#
loop_
_entity_poly.entity_id
_entity_poly.type
_entity_poly.pdbx_seq_one_letter_code
_entity_poly.pdbx_strand_id
1 'polypeptide(L)' 'MTLQRWTGMIIGGMVDAQSIAVLAKWHNSYSIKVVLQEPRRLMMSKGSMKLPQPLEGQTYCS' A
#
# COMPACT_ATOMS: atom_id res chain seq x y z
N MET A 1 7.27 -10.94 -7.55
CA MET A 1 6.05 -10.24 -7.08
C MET A 1 5.31 -9.76 -8.32
N THR A 2 4.29 -10.51 -8.75
CA THR A 2 3.57 -10.32 -10.01
C THR A 2 2.47 -9.26 -9.90
N LEU A 3 2.14 -8.68 -11.07
CA LEU A 3 1.29 -7.50 -11.32
C LEU A 3 -0.11 -7.54 -10.66
N GLN A 4 -0.61 -8.70 -10.25
CA GLN A 4 -1.95 -8.89 -9.68
C GLN A 4 -2.06 -8.57 -8.18
N ARG A 5 -0.95 -8.22 -7.51
CA ARG A 5 -0.92 -8.10 -6.05
C ARG A 5 -1.34 -6.73 -5.49
N TRP A 6 -1.31 -5.66 -6.28
CA TRP A 6 -1.53 -4.31 -5.76
C TRP A 6 -3.00 -3.98 -5.52
N THR A 7 -3.90 -4.41 -6.40
CA THR A 7 -5.36 -4.28 -6.22
C THR A 7 -5.90 -5.16 -5.10
N GLY A 8 -5.25 -6.29 -4.79
CA GLY A 8 -5.57 -7.11 -3.62
C GLY A 8 -4.96 -6.61 -2.31
N MET A 9 -4.02 -5.68 -2.36
CA MET A 9 -3.33 -5.11 -1.21
C MET A 9 -4.08 -3.92 -0.60
N ILE A 10 -4.89 -3.21 -1.39
CA ILE A 10 -5.79 -2.14 -0.90
C ILE A 10 -7.21 -2.44 -1.39
N ILE A 11 -8.07 -2.97 -0.52
CA ILE A 11 -9.49 -3.25 -0.85
C ILE A 11 -10.36 -2.32 -0.02
N GLY A 12 -11.17 -1.48 -0.67
CA GLY A 12 -12.07 -0.54 0.02
C GLY A 12 -11.35 0.47 0.93
N GLY A 13 -10.12 0.85 0.59
CA GLY A 13 -9.29 1.73 1.41
C GLY A 13 -8.53 1.03 2.56
N MET A 14 -8.73 -0.28 2.74
CA MET A 14 -8.07 -1.06 3.78
C MET A 14 -6.80 -1.72 3.25
N VAL A 15 -5.71 -1.60 4.01
CA VAL A 15 -4.40 -2.17 3.67
C VAL A 15 -4.31 -3.61 4.17
N ASP A 16 -3.98 -4.55 3.29
CA ASP A 16 -3.60 -5.91 3.69
C ASP A 16 -2.23 -5.90 4.40
N ALA A 17 -2.22 -6.18 5.70
CA ALA A 17 -1.01 -6.15 6.52
C ALA A 17 0.04 -7.19 6.09
N GLN A 18 -0.37 -8.30 5.48
CA GLN A 18 0.56 -9.35 5.02
C GLN A 18 1.34 -8.95 3.75
N SER A 19 0.75 -8.07 2.93
CA SER A 19 1.36 -7.58 1.69
C SER A 19 2.45 -6.52 1.90
N ILE A 20 2.46 -5.85 3.07
CA ILE A 20 3.44 -4.83 3.47
C ILE A 20 4.42 -5.44 4.48
N ALA A 21 5.70 -5.47 4.15
CA ALA A 21 6.73 -6.12 4.95
C ALA A 21 6.88 -5.49 6.35
N VAL A 22 6.85 -4.16 6.48
CA VAL A 22 6.91 -3.49 7.80
C VAL A 22 5.72 -3.83 8.70
N LEU A 23 4.55 -4.17 8.12
CA LEU A 23 3.36 -4.60 8.86
C LEU A 23 3.38 -6.12 9.13
N ALA A 24 3.74 -6.92 8.14
CA ALA A 24 3.81 -8.38 8.24
C ALA A 24 4.89 -8.85 9.24
N LYS A 25 5.98 -8.10 9.37
CA LYS A 25 7.09 -8.36 10.30
C LYS A 25 7.27 -7.21 11.27
N TRP A 26 6.18 -6.79 11.90
CA TRP A 26 6.19 -5.67 12.84
C TRP A 26 7.30 -5.80 13.89
N HIS A 27 8.04 -4.72 14.10
CA HIS A 27 9.06 -4.61 15.14
C HIS A 27 8.79 -3.36 15.98
N ASN A 28 9.01 -3.45 17.30
CA ASN A 28 8.67 -2.35 18.23
C ASN A 28 9.47 -1.05 17.97
N SER A 29 10.64 -1.14 17.33
CA SER A 29 11.40 0.05 16.92
C SER A 29 10.85 0.75 15.68
N TYR A 30 9.87 0.17 14.99
CA TYR A 30 9.25 0.81 13.82
C TYR A 30 8.37 1.97 14.26
N SER A 31 8.56 3.11 13.59
CA SER A 31 7.74 4.30 13.78
C SER A 31 6.73 4.45 12.64
N ILE A 32 5.71 5.27 12.87
CA ILE A 32 4.73 5.65 11.82
C ILE A 32 5.43 6.13 10.54
N LYS A 33 6.57 6.82 10.68
CA LYS A 33 7.38 7.24 9.54
C LYS A 33 7.82 6.05 8.67
N VAL A 34 8.29 4.96 9.27
CA VAL A 34 8.70 3.74 8.54
C VAL A 34 7.47 3.10 7.87
N VAL A 35 6.34 3.07 8.59
CA VAL A 35 5.07 2.56 8.08
C VAL A 35 4.58 3.32 6.85
N LEU A 36 4.76 4.64 6.78
CA LEU A 36 4.36 5.46 5.63
C LEU A 36 5.36 5.42 4.46
N GLN A 37 6.65 5.24 4.76
CA GLN A 37 7.69 5.17 3.72
C GLN A 37 7.56 3.93 2.84
N GLU A 38 7.13 2.81 3.39
CA GLU A 38 7.03 1.55 2.63
C GLU A 38 5.91 1.56 1.57
N PRO A 39 4.66 1.95 1.87
CA PRO A 39 3.62 2.18 0.87
C PRO A 39 4.05 3.17 -0.22
N ARG A 40 4.71 4.28 0.15
CA ARG A 40 5.22 5.26 -0.82
C ARG A 40 6.23 4.63 -1.78
N ARG A 41 7.15 3.80 -1.27
CA ARG A 41 8.09 3.03 -2.11
C ARG A 41 7.35 2.09 -3.05
N LEU A 42 6.30 1.42 -2.58
CA LEU A 42 5.49 0.51 -3.39
C LEU A 42 4.72 1.27 -4.49
N MET A 43 4.20 2.46 -4.23
CA MET A 43 3.57 3.33 -5.24
C MET A 43 4.52 3.70 -6.38
N MET A 44 5.83 3.81 -6.10
CA MET A 44 6.89 4.05 -7.10
C MET A 44 7.36 2.77 -7.81
N SER A 45 6.77 1.61 -7.51
CA SER A 45 7.13 0.37 -8.20
C SER A 45 6.59 0.35 -9.62
N LYS A 46 7.29 -0.33 -10.54
CA LYS A 46 6.90 -0.42 -11.95
C LYS A 46 5.49 -1.00 -12.19
N GLY A 47 5.02 -1.83 -11.26
CA GLY A 47 3.66 -2.37 -11.28
C GLY A 47 2.60 -1.38 -10.83
N SER A 48 2.94 -0.46 -9.92
CA SER A 48 2.01 0.51 -9.33
C SER A 48 1.91 1.82 -10.13
N MET A 49 3.03 2.28 -10.70
CA MET A 49 3.07 3.53 -11.47
C MET A 49 2.21 3.49 -12.75
N LYS A 50 1.82 2.30 -13.22
CA LYS A 50 0.99 2.12 -14.42
C LYS A 50 -0.49 1.84 -14.10
N LEU A 51 -0.87 1.79 -12.82
CA LEU A 51 -2.25 1.54 -12.45
C LEU A 51 -3.09 2.80 -12.67
N PRO A 52 -4.31 2.67 -13.23
CA PRO A 52 -5.24 3.78 -13.28
C PRO A 52 -5.57 4.23 -11.85
N GLN A 53 -5.55 5.54 -11.61
CA GLN A 53 -5.94 6.13 -10.33
C GLN A 53 -7.43 6.49 -10.35
N PRO A 54 -8.12 6.46 -9.20
CA PRO A 54 -9.42 7.10 -9.05
C PRO A 54 -9.33 8.61 -9.33
N LEU A 55 -10.49 9.26 -9.48
CA LEU A 55 -10.52 10.72 -9.66
C LEU A 55 -9.92 11.40 -8.42
N GLU A 56 -9.13 12.45 -8.65
CA GLU A 56 -8.55 13.23 -7.57
C GLU A 56 -9.66 13.78 -6.65
N GLY A 57 -9.48 13.61 -5.33
CA GLY A 57 -10.47 14.01 -4.33
C GLY A 57 -11.52 12.95 -4.00
N GLN A 58 -11.53 11.79 -4.66
CA GLN A 58 -12.39 10.67 -4.24
C GLN A 58 -11.93 10.08 -2.90
N THR A 59 -12.91 9.79 -2.03
CA THR A 59 -12.72 9.13 -0.75
C THR A 59 -13.56 7.86 -0.67
N TYR A 60 -13.13 6.90 0.15
CA TYR A 60 -13.95 5.75 0.49
C TYR A 60 -15.02 6.16 1.50
N CYS A 61 -16.26 5.69 1.30
CA CYS A 61 -17.28 5.76 2.34
C CYS A 61 -16.96 4.75 3.45
N SER A 62 -17.18 5.13 4.70
CA SER A 62 -16.98 4.25 5.87
C SER A 62 -18.15 3.30 6.09
#